data_AF-A0A4Y2I8I0-F1
#
_entry.id   AF-A0A4Y2I8I0-F1
#
_cell.length_a   1.000
_cell.length_b   1.000
_cell.length_c   1.000
_cell.angle_alpha   90.00
_cell.angle_beta   90.00
_cell.angle_gamma   90.00
#
_symmetry.space_group_name_H-M   'P 1'
#
loop_
_entity.id
_entity.type
_entity.pdbx_description
1 polymer ?
#
loop_
_entity_poly.entity_id
_entity_poly.type
_entity_poly.pdbx_seq_one_letter_code
_entity_poly.pdbx_strand_id
1 'polypeptide(L)'
;MKAVLFLCSVTLLVSLIAAQDDSDSDQADVDSFKRFIEKIGGNTDCKGNTVFGRYKQCDTRCDQQLGPNQGCVGGSTIACGACPKGLIPVDESRTQCVKPEDCP
;
A
#
# COMPACT_ATOMS: atom_id res chain seq x y z
N MET A 1 -17.35 50.04 16.92
CA MET A 1 -17.44 49.22 15.69
C MET A 1 -16.06 48.67 15.36
N LYS A 2 -16.02 47.38 15.02
CA LYS A 2 -15.07 46.69 14.12
C LYS A 2 -13.58 46.78 14.44
N ALA A 3 -13.04 45.68 14.99
CA ALA A 3 -11.81 45.05 14.49
C ALA A 3 -11.48 43.79 15.31
N VAL A 4 -12.28 42.73 15.16
CA VAL A 4 -11.86 41.39 15.58
C VAL A 4 -12.44 40.42 14.55
N LEU A 5 -11.69 39.37 14.22
CA LEU A 5 -12.04 38.24 13.36
C LEU A 5 -11.65 38.39 11.88
N PHE A 6 -10.36 38.44 11.57
CA PHE A 6 -9.87 38.09 10.23
C PHE A 6 -8.45 37.49 10.22
N LEU A 7 -8.08 36.68 11.23
CA LEU A 7 -6.73 36.07 11.26
C LEU A 7 -6.68 34.58 11.68
N CYS A 8 -7.81 33.90 11.89
CA CYS A 8 -7.80 32.46 12.23
C CYS A 8 -8.04 31.51 11.04
N SER A 9 -8.24 32.02 9.82
CA SER A 9 -8.67 31.19 8.69
C SER A 9 -7.51 30.64 7.84
N VAL A 10 -6.29 31.18 7.99
CA VAL A 10 -5.16 30.81 7.10
C VAL A 10 -4.27 29.73 7.74
N THR A 11 -4.28 29.59 9.06
CA THR A 11 -3.47 28.58 9.77
C THR A 11 -4.06 27.18 9.76
N LEU A 12 -5.34 27.02 9.43
CA LEU A 12 -5.98 25.70 9.34
C LEU A 12 -5.80 24.99 7.99
N LEU A 13 -5.36 25.71 6.95
CA LEU A 13 -5.11 25.14 5.61
C LEU A 13 -3.70 24.58 5.44
N VAL A 14 -2.75 24.97 6.30
CA VAL A 14 -1.34 24.51 6.18
C VAL A 14 -1.13 23.16 6.90
N SER A 15 -1.98 22.80 7.87
CA SER A 15 -1.84 21.53 8.60
C SER A 15 -2.36 20.30 7.85
N LEU A 16 -3.05 20.46 6.71
CA LEU A 16 -3.50 19.32 5.89
C LEU A 16 -2.47 18.83 4.87
N ILE A 17 -1.39 19.59 4.62
CA ILE A 17 -0.41 19.27 3.57
C ILE A 17 0.61 18.22 4.04
N ALA A 18 0.79 18.03 5.35
CA ALA A 18 1.79 17.12 5.89
C ALA A 18 1.36 15.63 6.00
N ALA A 19 0.17 15.27 5.53
CA ALA A 19 -0.36 13.89 5.59
C ALA A 19 -0.61 13.27 4.21
N GLN A 20 -0.26 13.97 3.14
CA GLN A 20 -0.28 13.45 1.78
C GLN A 20 1.17 13.19 1.35
N ASP A 21 1.38 12.14 0.54
CA ASP A 21 2.59 11.93 -0.27
C ASP A 21 3.69 10.96 0.24
N ASP A 22 3.42 10.04 1.19
CA ASP A 22 4.26 8.82 1.28
C ASP A 22 3.80 7.76 0.26
N SER A 23 2.50 7.76 -0.08
CA SER A 23 1.93 6.78 -1.03
C SER A 23 2.27 7.07 -2.49
N ASP A 24 2.44 8.33 -2.89
CA ASP A 24 2.75 8.65 -4.29
C ASP A 24 4.25 8.43 -4.60
N SER A 25 5.13 8.67 -3.62
CA SER A 25 6.54 8.27 -3.67
C SER A 25 6.69 6.74 -3.81
N ASP A 26 5.95 5.96 -3.02
CA ASP A 26 5.96 4.50 -3.10
C ASP A 26 5.45 3.97 -4.46
N GLN A 27 4.46 4.65 -5.05
CA GLN A 27 3.91 4.27 -6.35
C GLN A 27 4.89 4.61 -7.50
N ALA A 28 5.62 5.73 -7.41
CA ALA A 28 6.61 6.11 -8.42
C ALA A 28 7.76 5.09 -8.53
N ASP A 29 8.18 4.51 -7.41
CA ASP A 29 9.16 3.42 -7.36
C ASP A 29 8.63 2.15 -8.04
N VAL A 30 7.39 1.76 -7.73
CA VAL A 30 6.73 0.59 -8.33
C VAL A 30 6.61 0.77 -9.84
N ASP A 31 6.18 1.94 -10.30
CA ASP A 31 6.03 2.24 -11.72
C ASP A 31 7.39 2.24 -12.45
N SER A 32 8.43 2.78 -11.82
CA SER A 32 9.79 2.77 -12.35
C SER A 32 10.33 1.34 -12.48
N PHE A 33 10.14 0.51 -11.45
CA PHE A 33 10.55 -0.89 -11.48
C PHE A 33 9.75 -1.71 -12.49
N LYS A 34 8.43 -1.49 -12.58
CA LYS A 34 7.55 -2.10 -13.58
C LYS A 34 8.06 -1.85 -15.00
N ARG A 35 8.36 -0.59 -15.34
CA ARG A 35 8.92 -0.22 -16.64
C ARG A 35 10.27 -0.89 -16.91
N PHE A 36 11.13 -1.01 -15.88
CA PHE A 36 12.40 -1.72 -16.02
C PHE A 36 12.20 -3.20 -16.36
N ILE A 37 11.31 -3.89 -15.63
CA ILE A 37 10.97 -5.30 -15.87
C ILE A 37 10.41 -5.50 -17.28
N GLU A 38 9.47 -4.66 -17.70
CA GLU A 38 8.89 -4.71 -19.05
C GLU A 38 9.96 -4.48 -20.13
N LYS A 39 10.90 -3.57 -19.90
CA LYS A 39 12.00 -3.29 -20.84
C LYS A 39 12.95 -4.47 -21.02
N ILE A 40 13.17 -5.29 -20.00
CA ILE A 40 14.00 -6.51 -20.10
C ILE A 40 13.19 -7.74 -20.55
N GLY A 41 11.93 -7.55 -20.95
CA GLY A 41 11.04 -8.63 -21.42
C GLY A 41 10.41 -9.47 -20.31
N GLY A 42 10.45 -8.99 -19.07
CA GLY A 42 9.74 -9.61 -17.95
C GLY A 42 8.24 -9.31 -17.99
N ASN A 43 7.44 -10.17 -17.37
CA ASN A 43 6.00 -10.02 -17.28
C ASN A 43 5.59 -9.40 -15.93
N THR A 44 4.79 -8.33 -15.98
CA THR A 44 4.23 -7.63 -14.81
C THR A 44 2.72 -7.84 -14.69
N ASP A 45 2.12 -8.63 -15.60
CA ASP A 45 0.73 -9.06 -15.53
C ASP A 45 0.58 -10.20 -14.52
N CYS A 46 -0.01 -9.86 -13.37
CA CYS A 46 -0.22 -10.81 -12.29
C CYS A 46 -1.47 -11.67 -12.52
N LYS A 47 -1.44 -12.90 -12.00
CA LYS A 47 -2.58 -13.82 -12.05
C LYS A 47 -3.55 -13.54 -10.90
N GLY A 48 -4.82 -13.91 -11.11
CA GLY A 48 -5.87 -13.76 -10.10
C GLY A 48 -6.27 -12.30 -9.91
N ASN A 49 -6.51 -11.90 -8.66
CA ASN A 49 -6.88 -10.53 -8.28
C ASN A 49 -5.74 -9.79 -7.56
N THR A 50 -4.50 -10.21 -7.79
CA THR A 50 -3.30 -9.57 -7.25
C THR A 50 -2.78 -8.52 -8.23
N VAL A 51 -1.95 -7.61 -7.75
CA VAL A 51 -1.33 -6.57 -8.56
C VAL A 51 0.19 -6.61 -8.45
N PHE A 52 0.85 -6.07 -9.47
CA PHE A 52 2.28 -5.83 -9.42
C PHE A 52 2.52 -4.61 -8.54
N GLY A 53 3.16 -4.81 -7.41
CA GLY A 53 3.31 -3.75 -6.43
C GLY A 53 4.23 -4.11 -5.29
N ARG A 54 4.45 -3.14 -4.41
CA ARG A 54 5.20 -3.35 -3.18
C ARG A 54 4.32 -4.08 -2.17
N TYR A 55 4.87 -5.11 -1.55
CA TYR A 55 4.26 -5.76 -0.39
C TYR A 55 5.34 -6.11 0.65
N LYS A 56 4.94 -6.28 1.91
CA LYS A 56 5.85 -6.69 2.99
C LYS A 56 5.54 -8.11 3.38
N GLN A 57 6.55 -8.93 3.66
CA GLN A 57 6.33 -10.30 4.14
C GLN A 57 5.41 -10.37 5.38
N CYS A 58 5.43 -9.30 6.17
CA CYS A 58 4.68 -9.11 7.41
C CYS A 58 3.31 -8.45 7.23
N ASP A 59 2.86 -8.21 6.00
CA ASP A 59 1.48 -7.75 5.77
C ASP A 59 0.51 -8.73 6.42
N THR A 60 -0.57 -8.21 7.00
CA THR A 60 -1.65 -9.02 7.56
C THR A 60 -2.19 -9.97 6.50
N ARG A 61 -2.44 -11.22 6.89
CA ARG A 61 -2.95 -12.29 6.04
C ARG A 61 -4.04 -13.06 6.77
N CYS A 62 -4.91 -13.76 6.04
CA CYS A 62 -5.95 -14.58 6.68
C CYS A 62 -5.37 -15.76 7.47
N ASP A 63 -4.32 -16.40 6.95
CA ASP A 63 -3.62 -17.51 7.59
C ASP A 63 -2.86 -17.12 8.87
N GLN A 64 -2.68 -15.81 9.11
CA GLN A 64 -2.12 -15.27 10.34
C GLN A 64 -3.26 -14.88 11.29
N GLN A 65 -3.19 -15.36 12.52
CA GLN A 65 -4.11 -14.96 13.59
C GLN A 65 -4.10 -13.42 13.67
N LEU A 66 -5.22 -12.78 13.32
CA LEU A 66 -5.35 -11.33 13.08
C LEU A 66 -4.57 -10.49 14.09
N GLY A 67 -3.36 -10.11 13.70
CA GLY A 67 -2.41 -9.36 14.50
C GLY A 67 -1.15 -9.10 13.67
N PRO A 68 -0.52 -7.93 13.79
CA PRO A 68 0.80 -7.74 13.19
C PRO A 68 1.72 -8.81 13.75
N ASN A 69 2.45 -9.50 12.89
CA ASN A 69 3.44 -10.49 13.30
C ASN A 69 4.52 -9.75 14.14
N GLN A 70 4.32 -9.69 15.46
CA GLN A 70 5.12 -8.93 16.41
C GLN A 70 6.51 -9.56 16.47
N GLY A 71 7.41 -9.08 15.61
CA GLY A 71 8.76 -9.65 15.43
C GLY A 71 9.12 -9.95 13.98
N CYS A 72 8.23 -9.70 13.02
CA CYS A 72 8.54 -9.91 11.62
C CYS A 72 9.51 -8.83 11.11
N VAL A 73 10.78 -9.21 11.00
CA VAL A 73 11.82 -8.44 10.32
C VAL A 73 11.77 -8.82 8.83
N GLY A 74 10.71 -8.36 8.15
CA GLY A 74 10.49 -8.64 6.73
C GLY A 74 10.84 -7.44 5.86
N GLY A 75 11.63 -7.67 4.81
CA GLY A 75 11.86 -6.68 3.77
C GLY A 75 10.60 -6.43 2.94
N SER A 76 10.49 -5.23 2.35
CA SER A 76 9.52 -4.99 1.29
C SER A 76 10.04 -5.52 -0.04
N THR A 77 9.16 -6.11 -0.84
CA THR A 77 9.47 -6.64 -2.18
C THR A 77 8.53 -6.01 -3.20
N ILE A 78 9.02 -5.72 -4.41
CA ILE A 78 8.19 -5.29 -5.54
C ILE A 78 8.06 -6.47 -6.51
N ALA A 79 6.88 -7.07 -6.57
CA ALA A 79 6.58 -8.20 -7.44
C ALA A 79 5.06 -8.38 -7.59
N CYS A 80 4.63 -9.41 -8.33
CA CYS A 80 3.26 -9.89 -8.24
C CYS A 80 2.96 -10.49 -6.87
N GLY A 81 1.76 -10.24 -6.34
CA GLY A 81 1.34 -10.69 -5.01
C GLY A 81 1.05 -9.55 -4.02
N ALA A 82 1.14 -8.29 -4.46
CA ALA A 82 0.53 -7.19 -3.72
C ALA A 82 -1.00 -7.24 -3.86
N CYS A 83 -1.70 -6.87 -2.80
CA CYS A 83 -3.16 -6.81 -2.80
C CYS A 83 -3.65 -5.37 -3.05
N PRO A 84 -4.75 -5.20 -3.81
CA PRO A 84 -5.44 -3.91 -3.90
C PRO A 84 -5.80 -3.36 -2.52
N LYS A 85 -5.90 -2.04 -2.42
CA LYS A 85 -6.23 -1.35 -1.17
C LYS A 85 -7.51 -1.92 -0.54
N GLY A 86 -7.42 -2.30 0.74
CA GLY A 86 -8.53 -2.87 1.51
C GLY A 86 -8.68 -4.39 1.39
N LEU A 87 -7.82 -5.07 0.62
CA LEU A 87 -7.72 -6.51 0.57
C LEU A 87 -6.44 -7.00 1.23
N ILE A 88 -6.48 -8.21 1.78
CA ILE A 88 -5.33 -8.92 2.36
C ILE A 88 -5.14 -10.26 1.67
N PRO A 89 -3.92 -10.79 1.57
CA PRO A 89 -3.69 -12.11 1.01
C PRO A 89 -4.29 -13.19 1.91
N VAL A 90 -4.77 -14.26 1.30
CA VAL A 90 -5.28 -15.44 2.04
C VAL A 90 -4.14 -16.12 2.80
N ASP A 91 -2.99 -16.30 2.14
CA ASP A 91 -1.84 -17.01 2.67
C ASP A 91 -0.50 -16.43 2.17
N GLU A 92 0.61 -17.07 2.54
CA GLU A 92 1.96 -16.69 2.09
C GLU A 92 2.18 -16.81 0.58
N SER A 93 1.41 -17.62 -0.14
CA SER A 93 1.50 -17.73 -1.60
C SER A 93 1.11 -16.45 -2.32
N ARG A 94 0.29 -15.60 -1.66
CA ARG A 94 -0.19 -14.31 -2.18
C ARG A 94 -0.81 -14.42 -3.57
N THR A 95 -1.47 -15.54 -3.86
CA THR A 95 -2.15 -15.78 -5.14
C THR A 95 -3.58 -15.24 -5.16
N GLN A 96 -4.16 -15.00 -4.00
CA GLN A 96 -5.53 -14.53 -3.82
C GLN A 96 -5.59 -13.47 -2.71
N CYS A 97 -6.31 -12.40 -2.98
CA CYS A 97 -6.62 -11.34 -2.03
C CYS A 97 -8.11 -11.33 -1.69
N VAL A 98 -8.47 -11.19 -0.43
CA VAL A 98 -9.85 -11.12 0.06
C VAL A 98 -9.99 -9.97 1.04
N LYS A 99 -11.23 -9.58 1.36
CA LYS A 99 -11.41 -8.67 2.48
C LYS A 99 -11.12 -9.41 3.80
N PRO A 100 -10.66 -8.73 4.85
CA PRO A 100 -10.41 -9.37 6.14
C PRO A 100 -11.64 -10.12 6.71
N GLU A 101 -12.85 -9.61 6.47
CA GLU A 101 -14.10 -10.25 6.87
C GLU A 101 -14.46 -11.51 6.04
N ASP A 102 -13.86 -11.68 4.87
CA ASP A 102 -14.08 -12.80 3.94
C ASP A 102 -13.00 -13.88 4.06
N CYS A 103 -12.18 -13.84 5.12
CA CYS A 103 -11.18 -14.87 5.37
C CYS A 103 -11.83 -16.25 5.60
N PRO A 104 -11.30 -17.33 4.99
CA PRO A 104 -11.85 -18.69 5.07
C PRO A 104 -11.68 -19.36 6.44
#